data_AF-A0A2K1JCB0-F1
#
_entry.id   AF-A0A2K1JCB0-F1
#
_cell.length_a   1.000
_cell.length_b   1.000
_cell.length_c   1.000
_cell.angle_alpha   90.00
_cell.angle_beta   90.00
_cell.angle_gamma   90.00
#
_symmetry.space_group_name_H-M   'P 1'
#
loop_
_entity.id
_entity.type
_entity.pdbx_description
1 polymer ?
#
loop_
_entity_poly.entity_id
_entity_poly.type
_entity_poly.pdbx_seq_one_letter_code
_entity_poly.pdbx_strand_id
1 'polypeptide(L)'
;MVMALRLSGTFATASLNSRLQSLPSSKSSRQWSSSSTLPSKRQTSKKAGRLVVRAAEGIDVDTKEGKGDILPSGEWAENFSLLNYEDLSKYYEHILFKPEAQPSTHLADIMSRTIITASPEQSLEEVDRYFYDISGLPVVDHEHKCVGVLSKKDRSKTSNLKTKVKDVMTTPAITLPADKVVSDAAVLMLKNKIHRIPIVNEKNQVVGIVTRTDIFSALEGGKQDGAKMKGPTHFLHLDDFDKDTLLHILDRAVEVKARLKSGDKSYQPLKGMSMAMIFTKPSMRTRVSFETGFYQLGGHAIYLGPNDIQLGKREETRDIARVLSGYNDVIMARLFGHKDLLDLAEYSKIPVINGLTDYNHPCQIMADVLTINEFIGNIEGLKIVYVGDGNNMVHSWLRLAAVLPFHFICACPRGYEPDAATVERARRAGVSKIEIRHDPVEAVKGANVVYADVWASMGQKEDADNRKSVFQGFQVNEALMKAAGPQAYFMHCLPAERGVEITDGVIEGPKSIVFPQAENRMHAQNAIMLHCLGF
;
A
#
# COMPACT_ATOMS: atom_id res chain seq x y z
N MET A 1 -27.57 14.29 -47.08
CA MET A 1 -28.24 14.94 -48.22
C MET A 1 -28.08 16.43 -48.03
N VAL A 2 -27.14 17.02 -48.77
CA VAL A 2 -26.66 18.39 -48.64
C VAL A 2 -27.47 19.30 -49.56
N MET A 3 -27.81 20.51 -49.10
CA MET A 3 -28.09 21.61 -50.03
C MET A 3 -27.46 22.91 -49.52
N ALA A 4 -26.74 23.54 -50.45
CA ALA A 4 -25.82 24.66 -50.30
C ALA A 4 -26.52 26.03 -50.18
N LEU A 5 -25.76 27.10 -49.87
CA LEU A 5 -25.61 28.29 -50.74
C LEU A 5 -24.67 29.38 -50.17
N ARG A 6 -23.76 29.83 -51.05
CA ARG A 6 -23.26 31.21 -51.34
C ARG A 6 -22.18 31.90 -50.47
N LEU A 7 -20.94 31.73 -50.95
CA LEU A 7 -20.00 32.72 -51.55
C LEU A 7 -20.25 34.25 -51.39
N SER A 8 -19.22 34.95 -50.89
CA SER A 8 -18.50 36.10 -51.48
C SER A 8 -17.17 36.23 -50.69
N GLY A 9 -15.93 36.33 -51.20
CA GLY A 9 -15.38 36.94 -52.41
C GLY A 9 -14.92 38.36 -52.06
N THR A 10 -13.68 38.62 -51.62
CA THR A 10 -12.57 39.00 -52.53
C THR A 10 -11.21 39.17 -51.80
N PHE A 11 -10.15 38.99 -52.60
CA PHE A 11 -8.71 39.01 -52.33
C PHE A 11 -8.07 40.41 -52.33
N ALA A 12 -6.91 40.56 -51.66
CA ALA A 12 -5.62 41.14 -52.17
C ALA A 12 -4.71 41.54 -50.98
N THR A 13 -3.67 40.78 -50.60
CA THR A 13 -2.25 40.76 -51.08
C THR A 13 -1.39 42.01 -50.85
N ALA A 14 -0.36 41.80 -50.00
CA ALA A 14 1.06 42.23 -50.09
C ALA A 14 1.48 43.68 -49.74
N SER A 15 2.44 43.81 -48.79
CA SER A 15 3.86 44.05 -49.12
C SER A 15 4.77 44.06 -47.87
N LEU A 16 6.00 43.55 -48.05
CA LEU A 16 7.17 43.71 -47.17
C LEU A 16 7.86 45.07 -47.44
N ASN A 17 8.46 45.71 -46.41
CA ASN A 17 9.92 45.92 -46.33
C ASN A 17 10.40 46.80 -45.14
N SER A 18 11.38 46.24 -44.40
CA SER A 18 12.63 46.80 -43.83
C SER A 18 12.74 48.25 -43.33
N ARG A 19 13.29 48.47 -42.12
CA ARG A 19 14.69 48.90 -41.86
C ARG A 19 15.01 49.15 -40.36
N LEU A 20 16.31 49.04 -40.08
CA LEU A 20 17.07 48.99 -38.81
C LEU A 20 17.35 50.35 -38.13
N GLN A 21 17.92 50.23 -36.91
CA GLN A 21 18.76 51.16 -36.09
C GLN A 21 17.99 51.87 -34.95
N SER A 22 18.42 51.93 -33.68
CA SER A 22 19.77 51.96 -33.07
C SER A 22 19.73 51.68 -31.54
N LEU A 23 20.86 51.21 -30.98
CA LEU A 23 21.19 51.09 -29.53
C LEU A 23 21.80 52.40 -28.99
N PRO A 24 21.86 52.64 -27.65
CA PRO A 24 23.07 52.33 -26.83
C PRO A 24 22.73 51.74 -25.43
N SER A 25 23.38 50.70 -24.89
CA SER A 25 24.74 50.52 -24.35
C SER A 25 25.00 51.02 -22.91
N SER A 26 25.25 50.09 -21.97
CA SER A 26 26.40 50.05 -21.02
C SER A 26 26.34 48.71 -20.26
N LYS A 27 27.22 47.72 -20.44
CA LYS A 27 28.67 47.55 -20.14
C LYS A 27 29.04 47.51 -18.65
N SER A 28 29.29 46.31 -18.14
CA SER A 28 30.60 45.83 -17.63
C SER A 28 30.45 44.32 -17.30
N SER A 29 30.96 43.31 -18.00
CA SER A 29 32.32 42.93 -18.44
C SER A 29 33.34 42.75 -17.31
N ARG A 30 33.68 41.49 -16.99
CA ARG A 30 35.07 41.02 -16.83
C ARG A 30 35.21 39.54 -17.25
N GLN A 31 35.93 39.37 -18.36
CA GLN A 31 36.66 38.21 -18.89
C GLN A 31 37.90 37.91 -17.99
N TRP A 32 38.70 36.83 -18.04
CA TRP A 32 38.88 35.63 -18.88
C TRP A 32 39.94 34.67 -18.25
N SER A 33 39.94 33.43 -18.74
CA SER A 33 41.09 32.53 -19.10
C SER A 33 42.10 31.92 -18.11
N SER A 34 42.13 30.57 -18.17
CA SER A 34 43.25 29.62 -18.40
C SER A 34 44.36 29.28 -17.36
N SER A 35 44.41 27.96 -17.10
CA SER A 35 45.56 27.04 -16.94
C SER A 35 46.49 27.08 -15.72
N SER A 36 46.55 25.96 -14.99
CA SER A 36 47.80 25.33 -14.50
C SER A 36 47.57 23.88 -14.02
N THR A 37 48.53 23.00 -14.30
CA THR A 37 48.57 21.53 -14.17
C THR A 37 48.99 20.96 -12.80
N LEU A 38 48.37 19.81 -12.43
CA LEU A 38 48.86 18.62 -11.67
C LEU A 38 49.14 18.72 -10.14
N PRO A 39 49.29 17.60 -9.38
CA PRO A 39 48.42 16.41 -9.22
C PRO A 39 48.26 15.99 -7.73
N SER A 40 47.16 15.35 -7.30
CA SER A 40 47.24 14.44 -6.14
C SER A 40 46.08 13.46 -6.01
N LYS A 41 46.44 12.18 -5.91
CA LYS A 41 45.65 11.03 -5.47
C LYS A 41 44.55 11.38 -4.46
N ARG A 42 43.31 10.96 -4.73
CA ARG A 42 42.37 10.66 -3.65
C ARG A 42 41.65 9.33 -3.92
N GLN A 43 41.79 8.50 -2.89
CA GLN A 43 41.34 7.14 -2.71
C GLN A 43 39.96 6.85 -3.29
N THR A 44 39.88 5.70 -3.95
CA THR A 44 38.67 4.93 -4.15
C THR A 44 38.05 4.58 -2.80
N SER A 45 37.06 5.35 -2.33
CA SER A 45 36.20 4.89 -1.25
C SER A 45 35.21 3.87 -1.84
N LYS A 46 35.45 2.60 -1.52
CA LYS A 46 34.54 1.47 -1.79
C LYS A 46 33.11 1.87 -1.40
N LYS A 47 32.17 1.78 -2.35
CA LYS A 47 30.73 1.79 -2.07
C LYS A 47 30.43 0.63 -1.10
N ALA A 48 29.89 0.95 0.09
CA ALA A 48 29.32 -0.01 1.00
C ALA A 48 28.05 -0.60 0.34
N GLY A 49 28.18 -1.82 -0.18
CA GLY A 49 27.11 -2.56 -0.84
C GLY A 49 26.12 -3.16 0.17
N ARG A 50 24.84 -3.12 -0.20
CA ARG A 50 23.77 -3.99 0.32
C ARG A 50 24.25 -5.44 0.30
N LEU A 51 24.40 -6.08 1.45
CA LEU A 51 24.72 -7.51 1.54
C LEU A 51 23.42 -8.27 1.82
N VAL A 52 22.69 -8.64 0.77
CA VAL A 52 21.67 -9.69 0.85
C VAL A 52 22.44 -11.01 0.73
N VAL A 53 22.52 -11.77 1.81
CA VAL A 53 23.15 -13.10 1.78
C VAL A 53 22.06 -14.09 1.35
N ARG A 54 22.18 -14.61 0.13
CA ARG A 54 21.54 -15.90 -0.22
C ARG A 54 22.45 -17.00 0.31
N ALA A 55 21.86 -18.05 0.89
CA ALA A 55 22.59 -19.16 1.50
C ALA A 55 23.72 -19.67 0.59
N ALA A 56 24.87 -19.98 1.17
CA ALA A 56 26.00 -20.57 0.46
C ALA A 56 25.57 -21.89 -0.20
N GLU A 57 25.77 -22.01 -1.51
CA GLU A 57 25.60 -23.27 -2.24
C GLU A 57 26.58 -24.32 -1.69
N GLY A 58 26.07 -25.50 -1.34
CA GLY A 58 26.90 -26.67 -0.98
C GLY A 58 26.63 -27.29 0.39
N ILE A 59 25.37 -27.66 0.68
CA ILE A 59 25.05 -28.79 1.55
C ILE A 59 24.01 -29.62 0.81
N ASP A 60 24.42 -30.77 0.29
CA ASP A 60 23.48 -31.81 -0.17
C ASP A 60 22.78 -32.38 1.07
N VAL A 61 21.58 -31.88 1.35
CA VAL A 61 20.58 -32.61 2.11
C VAL A 61 19.46 -32.89 1.12
N ASP A 62 19.33 -34.15 0.75
CA ASP A 62 18.33 -34.66 -0.19
C ASP A 62 16.91 -34.30 0.30
N THR A 63 16.41 -33.15 -0.15
CA THR A 63 15.03 -32.70 -0.01
C THR A 63 14.69 -31.78 -1.18
N LYS A 64 13.52 -32.03 -1.76
CA LYS A 64 13.08 -31.59 -3.08
C LYS A 64 13.11 -30.06 -3.29
N GLU A 65 13.43 -29.69 -4.52
CA GLU A 65 13.63 -28.33 -5.04
C GLU A 65 12.54 -27.30 -4.68
N GLY A 66 12.99 -26.10 -4.29
CA GLY A 66 12.15 -24.90 -4.18
C GLY A 66 12.96 -23.65 -3.81
N LYS A 67 13.21 -22.77 -4.79
CA LYS A 67 13.96 -21.51 -4.67
C LYS A 67 13.09 -20.38 -4.07
N GLY A 68 13.66 -19.65 -3.10
CA GLY A 68 13.76 -18.19 -3.12
C GLY A 68 12.69 -17.31 -2.45
N ASP A 69 13.05 -16.79 -1.27
CA ASP A 69 13.04 -15.36 -0.87
C ASP A 69 11.89 -14.68 -0.04
N ILE A 70 12.26 -14.32 1.21
CA ILE A 70 11.97 -13.12 2.08
C ILE A 70 10.54 -12.60 2.31
N LEU A 71 10.09 -12.62 3.57
CA LEU A 71 9.23 -11.59 4.17
C LEU A 71 9.58 -11.35 5.67
N PRO A 72 9.63 -10.09 6.14
CA PRO A 72 9.87 -9.74 7.54
C PRO A 72 8.60 -9.67 8.42
N SER A 73 8.80 -10.13 9.65
CA SER A 73 8.00 -10.18 10.89
C SER A 73 6.55 -9.71 10.96
N GLY A 74 5.69 -10.63 11.44
CA GLY A 74 4.47 -10.31 12.17
C GLY A 74 4.76 -10.05 13.66
N GLU A 75 4.38 -8.86 14.15
CA GLU A 75 4.34 -8.50 15.57
C GLU A 75 2.91 -8.64 16.15
N TRP A 76 2.83 -8.86 17.47
CA TRP A 76 1.61 -8.98 18.28
C TRP A 76 1.18 -7.60 18.84
N ALA A 77 -0.10 -7.45 19.18
CA ALA A 77 -0.68 -6.25 19.81
C ALA A 77 -0.23 -6.05 21.29
N GLU A 78 -0.12 -4.79 21.71
CA GLU A 78 0.51 -4.31 22.96
C GLU A 78 -0.11 -4.80 24.29
N ASN A 79 -1.29 -5.43 24.28
CA ASN A 79 -2.08 -5.69 25.48
C ASN A 79 -1.67 -6.93 26.30
N PHE A 80 -0.65 -7.69 25.87
CA PHE A 80 -0.13 -8.85 26.64
C PHE A 80 1.13 -8.54 27.46
N SER A 81 1.59 -7.29 27.47
CA SER A 81 2.75 -6.81 28.26
C SER A 81 2.53 -6.83 29.79
N LEU A 82 1.32 -7.15 30.25
CA LEU A 82 0.91 -7.10 31.66
C LEU A 82 0.89 -8.46 32.37
N LEU A 83 1.13 -9.58 31.67
CA LEU A 83 1.27 -10.89 32.32
C LEU A 83 2.74 -11.16 32.62
N ASN A 84 3.05 -11.46 33.88
CA ASN A 84 4.42 -11.81 34.27
C ASN A 84 4.81 -13.18 33.68
N TYR A 85 6.11 -13.42 33.53
CA TYR A 85 6.64 -14.64 32.90
C TYR A 85 6.28 -15.93 33.66
N GLU A 86 5.96 -15.83 34.95
CA GLU A 86 5.54 -16.99 35.76
C GLU A 86 4.11 -17.41 35.42
N ASP A 87 3.22 -16.44 35.13
CA ASP A 87 1.84 -16.70 34.70
C ASP A 87 1.80 -17.32 33.29
N LEU A 88 2.68 -16.88 32.38
CA LEU A 88 2.85 -17.48 31.06
C LEU A 88 3.44 -18.90 31.16
N SER A 89 4.44 -19.11 32.01
CA SER A 89 5.03 -20.45 32.21
C SER A 89 4.01 -21.45 32.77
N LYS A 90 3.19 -21.04 33.74
CA LYS A 90 2.10 -21.87 34.29
C LYS A 90 0.98 -22.12 33.29
N TYR A 91 0.65 -21.13 32.46
CA TYR A 91 -0.34 -21.30 31.39
C TYR A 91 0.12 -22.33 30.34
N TYR A 92 1.42 -22.35 30.02
CA TYR A 92 1.97 -23.25 29.01
C TYR A 92 2.44 -24.62 29.53
N GLU A 93 2.58 -24.80 30.84
CA GLU A 93 2.99 -26.10 31.44
C GLU A 93 2.03 -27.23 31.05
N HIS A 94 0.74 -26.94 30.86
CA HIS A 94 -0.28 -27.90 30.42
C HIS A 94 -0.54 -27.92 28.91
N ILE A 95 0.04 -26.98 28.15
CA ILE A 95 -0.14 -26.85 26.69
C ILE A 95 1.05 -27.47 25.95
N LEU A 96 2.27 -27.34 26.49
CA LEU A 96 3.49 -27.90 25.91
C LEU A 96 3.57 -29.43 25.97
N PHE A 97 2.76 -30.07 26.83
CA PHE A 97 2.76 -31.53 27.04
C PHE A 97 1.43 -32.22 26.69
N LYS A 98 0.62 -31.64 25.77
CA LYS A 98 -0.52 -32.38 25.23
C LYS A 98 -0.06 -33.41 24.18
N PRO A 99 -0.69 -34.60 24.12
CA PRO A 99 -0.36 -35.67 23.16
C PRO A 99 -0.59 -35.29 21.68
N GLU A 100 -1.17 -34.12 21.41
CA GLU A 100 -1.55 -33.66 20.08
C GLU A 100 -0.66 -32.53 19.50
N ALA A 101 0.39 -32.09 20.18
CA ALA A 101 1.43 -31.25 19.58
C ALA A 101 2.50 -32.15 18.92
N GLN A 102 3.18 -31.70 17.86
CA GLN A 102 4.44 -32.35 17.44
C GLN A 102 5.67 -31.48 17.78
N PRO A 103 6.17 -31.55 19.03
CA PRO A 103 7.45 -30.95 19.46
C PRO A 103 8.68 -31.31 18.60
N SER A 104 8.51 -32.25 17.67
CA SER A 104 9.51 -32.85 16.79
C SER A 104 9.66 -32.20 15.41
N THR A 105 8.87 -31.17 15.05
CA THR A 105 9.07 -30.43 13.79
C THR A 105 10.46 -29.80 13.76
N HIS A 106 11.17 -29.91 12.64
CA HIS A 106 12.51 -29.35 12.50
C HIS A 106 12.48 -27.84 12.26
N LEU A 107 13.49 -27.11 12.75
CA LEU A 107 13.61 -25.67 12.54
C LEU A 107 13.79 -25.32 11.07
N ALA A 108 14.38 -26.22 10.28
CA ALA A 108 14.49 -26.10 8.82
C ALA A 108 13.15 -25.89 8.12
N ASP A 109 12.06 -26.40 8.68
CA ASP A 109 10.71 -26.38 8.11
C ASP A 109 9.96 -25.07 8.39
N ILE A 110 10.37 -24.34 9.44
CA ILE A 110 9.69 -23.14 9.91
C ILE A 110 10.54 -21.86 9.86
N MET A 111 11.85 -21.98 9.65
CA MET A 111 12.75 -20.83 9.66
C MET A 111 12.55 -19.91 8.44
N SER A 112 12.66 -18.60 8.68
CA SER A 112 12.78 -17.63 7.60
C SER A 112 14.16 -17.74 6.97
N ARG A 113 14.21 -18.11 5.69
CA ARG A 113 15.48 -18.34 4.94
C ARG A 113 16.06 -17.08 4.35
N THR A 114 15.30 -16.00 4.32
CA THR A 114 15.88 -14.73 3.89
C THR A 114 15.91 -13.73 5.00
N ILE A 115 17.15 -13.37 5.27
CA ILE A 115 17.59 -12.74 6.49
C ILE A 115 18.29 -11.45 6.10
N ILE A 116 17.80 -10.36 6.66
CA ILE A 116 18.55 -9.11 6.69
C ILE A 116 19.61 -9.30 7.77
N THR A 117 20.87 -9.05 7.45
CA THR A 117 21.98 -9.12 8.40
C THR A 117 22.71 -7.78 8.46
N ALA A 118 23.42 -7.55 9.57
CA ALA A 118 24.33 -6.42 9.70
C ALA A 118 25.77 -6.89 9.90
N SER A 119 26.71 -6.02 9.58
CA SER A 119 28.12 -6.17 9.94
C SER A 119 28.41 -5.47 11.28
N PRO A 120 29.32 -6.01 12.12
CA PRO A 120 29.79 -5.37 13.35
C PRO A 120 30.25 -3.91 13.17
N GLU A 121 30.78 -3.58 11.99
CA GLU A 121 31.36 -2.26 11.70
C GLU A 121 30.36 -1.25 11.13
N GLN A 122 29.13 -1.67 10.80
CA GLN A 122 28.08 -0.75 10.38
C GLN A 122 27.67 0.17 11.52
N SER A 123 27.31 1.39 11.17
CA SER A 123 26.68 2.34 12.10
C SER A 123 25.21 2.01 12.32
N LEU A 124 24.65 2.46 13.44
CA LEU A 124 23.23 2.33 13.71
C LEU A 124 22.39 3.07 12.66
N GLU A 125 22.84 4.22 12.15
CA GLU A 125 22.18 4.96 11.06
C GLU A 125 21.93 4.09 9.82
N GLU A 126 22.90 3.26 9.44
CA GLU A 126 22.80 2.39 8.25
C GLU A 126 21.83 1.23 8.43
N VAL A 127 21.63 0.78 9.67
CA VAL A 127 20.76 -0.36 10.01
C VAL A 127 19.41 0.04 10.59
N ASP A 128 19.24 1.29 11.03
CA ASP A 128 18.03 1.78 11.72
C ASP A 128 16.80 1.61 10.84
N ARG A 129 16.97 1.86 9.54
CA ARG A 129 15.92 1.68 8.54
C ARG A 129 15.36 0.27 8.46
N TYR A 130 16.10 -0.75 8.89
CA TYR A 130 15.58 -2.11 8.89
C TYR A 130 14.62 -2.34 10.06
N PHE A 131 14.75 -1.58 11.14
CA PHE A 131 13.89 -1.75 12.31
C PHE A 131 12.45 -1.25 12.12
N TYR A 132 12.15 -0.62 10.97
CA TYR A 132 10.78 -0.39 10.52
C TYR A 132 10.07 -1.71 10.18
N ASP A 133 10.77 -2.63 9.52
CA ASP A 133 10.18 -3.88 9.02
C ASP A 133 10.45 -5.08 9.94
N ILE A 134 11.54 -5.04 10.72
CA ILE A 134 11.94 -6.14 11.60
C ILE A 134 12.20 -5.72 13.04
N SER A 135 11.83 -6.61 13.97
CA SER A 135 12.16 -6.43 15.39
C SER A 135 13.65 -6.65 15.71
N GLY A 136 14.40 -7.18 14.74
CA GLY A 136 15.87 -7.15 14.66
C GLY A 136 16.50 -8.34 13.94
N LEU A 137 17.82 -8.35 13.88
CA LEU A 137 18.58 -9.04 12.85
C LEU A 137 19.87 -9.70 13.38
N PRO A 138 20.34 -10.79 12.74
CA PRO A 138 21.66 -11.36 13.01
C PRO A 138 22.78 -10.40 12.58
N VAL A 139 23.83 -10.33 13.38
CA VAL A 139 25.07 -9.64 13.05
C VAL A 139 26.09 -10.70 12.62
N VAL A 140 26.68 -10.51 11.44
CA VAL A 140 27.58 -11.48 10.81
C VAL A 140 28.93 -10.86 10.47
N ASP A 141 29.99 -11.66 10.55
CA ASP A 141 31.32 -11.24 10.10
C ASP A 141 31.47 -11.30 8.57
N HIS A 142 32.70 -11.09 8.09
CA HIS A 142 33.05 -11.12 6.67
C HIS A 142 32.96 -12.51 6.03
N GLU A 143 32.90 -13.58 6.82
CA GLU A 143 32.69 -14.96 6.38
C GLU A 143 31.22 -15.40 6.55
N HIS A 144 30.32 -14.46 6.87
CA HIS A 144 28.91 -14.67 7.18
C HIS A 144 28.63 -15.49 8.44
N LYS A 145 29.61 -15.62 9.35
CA LYS A 145 29.43 -16.30 10.63
C LYS A 145 28.66 -15.44 11.60
N CYS A 146 27.75 -16.05 12.36
CA CYS A 146 26.95 -15.33 13.36
C CYS A 146 27.84 -14.90 14.54
N VAL A 147 27.96 -13.59 14.76
CA VAL A 147 28.76 -13.00 15.85
C VAL A 147 27.91 -12.25 16.89
N GLY A 148 26.66 -11.93 16.56
CA GLY A 148 25.74 -11.27 17.48
C GLY A 148 24.32 -11.17 16.94
N VAL A 149 23.43 -10.56 17.72
CA VAL A 149 22.07 -10.21 17.30
C VAL A 149 21.81 -8.77 17.73
N LEU A 150 21.27 -7.95 16.83
CA LEU A 150 20.84 -6.59 17.12
C LEU A 150 19.31 -6.55 17.16
N SER A 151 18.73 -6.29 18.33
CA SER A 151 17.28 -6.13 18.53
C SER A 151 16.85 -4.66 18.67
N LYS A 152 15.54 -4.37 18.55
CA LYS A 152 14.98 -3.03 18.90
C LYS A 152 15.42 -2.57 20.30
N LYS A 153 15.51 -3.51 21.26
CA LYS A 153 15.98 -3.26 22.64
C LYS A 153 17.48 -2.91 22.69
N ASP A 154 18.29 -3.54 21.85
CA ASP A 154 19.72 -3.24 21.76
C ASP A 154 19.95 -1.88 21.09
N ARG A 155 19.22 -1.62 20.01
CA ARG A 155 19.21 -0.33 19.33
C ARG A 155 18.82 0.79 20.29
N SER A 156 17.80 0.60 21.14
CA SER A 156 17.31 1.65 22.04
C SER A 156 18.27 2.02 23.19
N LYS A 157 19.40 1.31 23.36
CA LYS A 157 20.42 1.63 24.38
C LYS A 157 21.14 2.96 24.13
N THR A 158 21.12 3.46 22.90
CA THR A 158 21.78 4.72 22.53
C THR A 158 20.94 5.49 21.52
N SER A 159 20.89 6.82 21.66
CA SER A 159 20.32 7.71 20.65
C SER A 159 21.35 8.17 19.60
N ASN A 160 22.63 7.82 19.79
CA ASN A 160 23.69 8.20 18.86
C ASN A 160 23.72 7.24 17.66
N LEU A 161 23.18 7.68 16.52
CA LEU A 161 23.12 6.89 15.29
C LEU A 161 24.51 6.55 14.69
N LYS A 162 25.57 7.24 15.12
CA LYS A 162 26.94 6.93 14.69
C LYS A 162 27.59 5.78 15.47
N THR A 163 26.95 5.29 16.54
CA THR A 163 27.44 4.12 17.29
C THR A 163 27.50 2.90 16.37
N LYS A 164 28.51 2.05 16.53
CA LYS A 164 28.64 0.83 15.71
C LYS A 164 27.75 -0.28 16.25
N VAL A 165 27.26 -1.13 15.37
CA VAL A 165 26.42 -2.29 15.72
C VAL A 165 27.09 -3.16 16.78
N LYS A 166 28.40 -3.40 16.67
CA LYS A 166 29.16 -4.22 17.64
C LYS A 166 29.14 -3.70 19.07
N ASP A 167 28.92 -2.39 19.26
CA ASP A 167 28.97 -1.75 20.57
C ASP A 167 27.65 -1.92 21.35
N VAL A 168 26.57 -2.29 20.66
CA VAL A 168 25.23 -2.39 21.26
C VAL A 168 24.58 -3.77 21.11
N MET A 169 25.01 -4.57 20.12
CA MET A 169 24.48 -5.90 19.86
C MET A 169 24.62 -6.84 21.06
N THR A 170 23.74 -7.83 21.13
CA THR A 170 23.90 -8.95 22.05
C THR A 170 24.93 -9.93 21.47
N THR A 171 25.98 -10.23 22.24
CA THR A 171 27.07 -11.14 21.86
C THR A 171 27.54 -11.95 23.09
N PRO A 172 27.86 -13.25 22.95
CA PRO A 172 27.74 -14.07 21.74
C PRO A 172 26.28 -14.33 21.36
N ALA A 173 26.02 -14.55 20.07
CA ALA A 173 24.68 -14.93 19.61
C ALA A 173 24.33 -16.35 20.09
N ILE A 174 23.10 -16.53 20.54
CA ILE A 174 22.51 -17.86 20.76
C ILE A 174 21.98 -18.34 19.41
N THR A 175 22.52 -19.45 18.90
CA THR A 175 22.17 -20.02 17.59
C THR A 175 21.76 -21.49 17.73
N LEU A 176 21.10 -22.02 16.71
CA LEU A 176 20.76 -23.44 16.59
C LEU A 176 21.02 -23.94 15.17
N PRO A 177 21.39 -25.23 14.98
CA PRO A 177 21.38 -25.83 13.66
C PRO A 177 19.96 -26.15 13.18
N ALA A 178 19.79 -26.25 11.86
CA ALA A 178 18.48 -26.37 11.21
C ALA A 178 17.77 -27.71 11.47
N ASP A 179 18.53 -28.75 11.82
CA ASP A 179 18.06 -30.10 12.17
C ASP A 179 17.51 -30.20 13.60
N LYS A 180 17.64 -29.15 14.43
CA LYS A 180 17.01 -29.11 15.75
C LYS A 180 15.52 -28.96 15.63
N VAL A 181 14.82 -29.23 16.73
CA VAL A 181 13.36 -29.22 16.75
C VAL A 181 12.81 -27.94 17.37
N VAL A 182 11.55 -27.63 17.09
CA VAL A 182 10.86 -26.44 17.60
C VAL A 182 10.93 -26.33 19.14
N SER A 183 10.83 -27.45 19.84
CA SER A 183 10.92 -27.49 21.30
C SER A 183 12.29 -27.03 21.83
N ASP A 184 13.39 -27.36 21.15
CA ASP A 184 14.74 -26.90 21.51
C ASP A 184 14.84 -25.37 21.42
N ALA A 185 14.29 -24.78 20.36
CA ALA A 185 14.24 -23.34 20.17
C ALA A 185 13.36 -22.65 21.23
N ALA A 186 12.21 -23.24 21.57
CA ALA A 186 11.31 -22.70 22.59
C ALA A 186 11.99 -22.64 23.96
N VAL A 187 12.67 -23.73 24.35
CA VAL A 187 13.44 -23.80 25.61
C VAL A 187 14.54 -22.75 25.65
N LEU A 188 15.29 -22.57 24.55
CA LEU A 188 16.34 -21.56 24.49
C LEU A 188 15.80 -20.13 24.53
N MET A 189 14.67 -19.84 23.87
CA MET A 189 14.03 -18.53 23.93
C MET A 189 13.56 -18.18 25.33
N LEU A 190 12.92 -19.14 26.03
CA LEU A 190 12.44 -18.96 27.40
C LEU A 190 13.61 -18.79 28.39
N LYS A 191 14.59 -19.71 28.34
CA LYS A 191 15.75 -19.71 29.25
C LYS A 191 16.55 -18.42 29.16
N ASN A 192 16.76 -17.92 27.93
CA ASN A 192 17.63 -16.76 27.70
C ASN A 192 16.85 -15.45 27.54
N LYS A 193 15.52 -15.47 27.65
CA LYS A 193 14.64 -14.31 27.47
C LYS A 193 14.88 -13.58 26.14
N ILE A 194 15.09 -14.35 25.07
CA ILE A 194 15.28 -13.84 23.71
C ILE A 194 14.05 -14.12 22.85
N HIS A 195 13.87 -13.34 21.78
CA HIS A 195 12.68 -13.42 20.93
C HIS A 195 12.94 -14.05 19.56
N ARG A 196 14.21 -14.36 19.27
CA ARG A 196 14.65 -14.94 18.00
C ARG A 196 15.98 -15.66 18.16
N ILE A 197 16.19 -16.66 17.31
CA ILE A 197 17.41 -17.47 17.26
C ILE A 197 17.84 -17.54 15.79
N PRO A 198 19.03 -17.04 15.43
CA PRO A 198 19.63 -17.31 14.13
C PRO A 198 19.91 -18.80 13.97
N ILE A 199 19.52 -19.35 12.83
CA ILE A 199 19.80 -20.73 12.45
C ILE A 199 21.08 -20.77 11.65
N VAL A 200 22.00 -21.67 12.00
CA VAL A 200 23.35 -21.74 11.44
C VAL A 200 23.66 -23.11 10.83
N ASN A 201 24.59 -23.14 9.87
CA ASN A 201 25.17 -24.39 9.37
C ASN A 201 26.35 -24.87 10.24
N GLU A 202 26.98 -25.98 9.84
CA GLU A 202 28.17 -26.55 10.51
C GLU A 202 29.37 -25.59 10.57
N LYS A 203 29.44 -24.61 9.66
CA LYS A 203 30.48 -23.57 9.62
C LYS A 203 30.10 -22.32 10.46
N ASN A 204 29.01 -22.38 11.23
CA ASN A 204 28.42 -21.28 12.01
C ASN A 204 27.95 -20.08 11.15
N GLN A 205 27.69 -20.31 9.86
CA GLN A 205 27.15 -19.29 8.96
C GLN A 205 25.64 -19.25 9.07
N VAL A 206 25.06 -18.05 9.08
CA VAL A 206 23.60 -17.90 9.23
C VAL A 206 22.89 -18.37 7.95
N VAL A 207 21.99 -19.33 8.11
CA VAL A 207 21.16 -19.90 7.03
C VAL A 207 19.66 -19.62 7.20
N GLY A 208 19.26 -19.10 8.36
CA GLY A 208 17.89 -18.66 8.61
C GLY A 208 17.72 -17.97 9.96
N ILE A 209 16.48 -17.64 10.30
CA ILE A 209 16.11 -17.15 11.64
C ILE A 209 14.74 -17.69 12.03
N VAL A 210 14.59 -18.04 13.30
CA VAL A 210 13.31 -18.45 13.90
C VAL A 210 12.94 -17.44 14.97
N THR A 211 11.68 -17.02 14.99
CA THR A 211 11.10 -16.09 15.95
C THR A 211 10.04 -16.79 16.82
N ARG A 212 9.58 -16.12 17.87
CA ARG A 212 8.50 -16.64 18.73
C ARG A 212 7.22 -16.97 17.96
N THR A 213 6.88 -16.19 16.93
CA THR A 213 5.68 -16.41 16.11
C THR A 213 5.78 -17.73 15.34
N ASP A 214 6.96 -18.04 14.81
CA ASP A 214 7.22 -19.28 14.07
C ASP A 214 7.10 -20.51 15.00
N ILE A 215 7.63 -20.40 16.22
CA ILE A 215 7.50 -21.44 17.25
C ILE A 215 6.04 -21.67 17.64
N PHE A 216 5.29 -20.59 17.91
CA PHE A 216 3.90 -20.68 18.33
C PHE A 216 3.04 -21.33 17.24
N SER A 217 3.21 -20.89 16.00
CA SER A 217 2.49 -21.44 14.83
C SER A 217 2.76 -22.94 14.65
N ALA A 218 3.97 -23.41 14.99
CA ALA A 218 4.33 -24.81 14.90
C ALA A 218 3.82 -25.67 16.07
N LEU A 219 3.66 -25.11 17.28
CA LEU A 219 3.24 -25.85 18.47
C LEU A 219 1.71 -26.03 18.61
N GLU A 220 0.89 -25.21 17.95
CA GLU A 220 -0.59 -25.30 18.00
C GLU A 220 -1.21 -26.40 17.09
N GLY A 221 -0.40 -27.31 16.52
CA GLY A 221 -0.79 -28.21 15.43
C GLY A 221 -2.03 -29.09 15.69
N GLY A 222 -3.14 -28.78 15.04
CA GLY A 222 -4.37 -29.59 15.10
C GLY A 222 -5.50 -29.23 14.13
N LYS A 223 -5.24 -28.38 13.13
CA LYS A 223 -6.07 -28.31 11.93
C LYS A 223 -5.17 -28.52 10.73
N GLN A 224 -5.20 -29.73 10.18
CA GLN A 224 -4.84 -29.95 8.79
C GLN A 224 -5.85 -29.21 7.90
N ASP A 225 -5.68 -27.91 7.75
CA ASP A 225 -5.65 -27.34 6.41
C ASP A 225 -4.17 -27.29 6.09
N GLY A 226 -3.69 -28.17 5.22
CA GLY A 226 -2.27 -28.27 4.88
C GLY A 226 -1.70 -26.87 4.66
N ALA A 227 -0.54 -26.58 5.25
CA ALA A 227 0.12 -25.27 5.27
C ALA A 227 -0.39 -24.40 4.11
N LYS A 228 -1.38 -23.53 4.38
CA LYS A 228 -1.63 -22.42 3.48
C LYS A 228 -0.35 -21.62 3.58
N MET A 229 0.57 -21.88 2.64
CA MET A 229 1.43 -20.85 2.06
C MET A 229 0.67 -19.55 2.24
N LYS A 230 1.16 -18.62 3.06
CA LYS A 230 0.43 -17.38 3.33
C LYS A 230 0.04 -16.86 1.95
N GLY A 231 -1.26 -16.88 1.69
CA GLY A 231 -1.78 -16.65 0.36
C GLY A 231 -1.28 -15.30 -0.12
N PRO A 232 -1.26 -15.06 -1.43
CA PRO A 232 -0.96 -13.73 -1.94
C PRO A 232 -1.70 -12.63 -1.14
N THR A 233 -1.01 -11.53 -0.86
CA THR A 233 -1.60 -10.41 -0.12
C THR A 233 -2.51 -9.64 -1.07
N HIS A 234 -3.80 -9.96 -1.07
CA HIS A 234 -4.80 -9.26 -1.87
C HIS A 234 -5.18 -7.91 -1.25
N PHE A 235 -5.63 -6.96 -2.07
CA PHE A 235 -6.17 -5.68 -1.63
C PHE A 235 -7.62 -5.55 -2.10
N LEU A 236 -8.54 -6.17 -1.37
CA LEU A 236 -9.96 -6.30 -1.76
C LEU A 236 -10.84 -5.27 -1.05
N HIS A 237 -10.56 -5.04 0.23
CA HIS A 237 -11.19 -4.04 1.07
C HIS A 237 -10.18 -3.38 2.02
N LEU A 238 -10.60 -2.30 2.69
CA LEU A 238 -9.73 -1.51 3.57
C LEU A 238 -9.57 -2.16 4.95
N ASP A 239 -10.65 -2.70 5.51
CA ASP A 239 -10.71 -3.43 6.78
C ASP A 239 -10.37 -4.93 6.64
N ASP A 240 -9.73 -5.31 5.53
CA ASP A 240 -8.90 -6.52 5.49
C ASP A 240 -7.55 -6.29 6.20
N PHE A 241 -7.23 -5.02 6.48
CA PHE A 241 -5.99 -4.56 7.10
C PHE A 241 -6.28 -3.81 8.41
N ASP A 242 -5.32 -3.87 9.32
CA ASP A 242 -5.35 -3.03 10.52
C ASP A 242 -4.90 -1.58 10.22
N LYS A 243 -5.06 -0.73 11.24
CA LYS A 243 -4.70 0.69 11.18
C LYS A 243 -3.25 0.89 10.77
N ASP A 244 -2.32 0.19 11.42
CA ASP A 244 -0.89 0.39 11.22
C ASP A 244 -0.48 0.01 9.81
N THR A 245 -1.08 -1.04 9.25
CA THR A 245 -0.86 -1.46 7.87
C THR A 245 -1.38 -0.41 6.88
N LEU A 246 -2.59 0.12 7.06
CA LEU A 246 -3.11 1.17 6.18
C LEU A 246 -2.26 2.45 6.25
N LEU A 247 -1.83 2.85 7.45
CA LEU A 247 -0.93 4.00 7.63
C LEU A 247 0.43 3.76 6.97
N HIS A 248 1.00 2.55 7.10
CA HIS A 248 2.24 2.20 6.41
C HIS A 248 2.11 2.29 4.88
N ILE A 249 0.99 1.84 4.31
CA ILE A 249 0.75 1.97 2.86
C ILE A 249 0.65 3.45 2.46
N LEU A 250 0.03 4.30 3.29
CA LEU A 250 -0.05 5.75 3.03
C LEU A 250 1.32 6.43 3.12
N ASP A 251 2.13 6.11 4.12
CA ASP A 251 3.49 6.62 4.27
C ASP A 251 4.36 6.20 3.08
N ARG A 252 4.21 4.96 2.63
CA ARG A 252 4.87 4.47 1.41
C ARG A 252 4.42 5.24 0.17
N ALA A 253 3.13 5.63 0.09
CA ALA A 253 2.63 6.44 -1.01
C ALA A 253 3.29 7.83 -1.04
N VAL A 254 3.46 8.47 0.12
CA VAL A 254 4.18 9.75 0.26
C VAL A 254 5.63 9.59 -0.19
N GLU A 255 6.33 8.56 0.28
CA GLU A 255 7.73 8.30 -0.08
C GLU A 255 7.89 8.08 -1.59
N VAL A 256 7.08 7.22 -2.17
CA VAL A 256 7.13 6.88 -3.60
C VAL A 256 6.75 8.10 -4.44
N LYS A 257 5.76 8.88 -4.03
CA LYS A 257 5.40 10.15 -4.69
C LYS A 257 6.60 11.11 -4.72
N ALA A 258 7.28 11.28 -3.58
CA ALA A 258 8.46 12.15 -3.50
C ALA A 258 9.60 11.66 -4.41
N ARG A 259 9.89 10.34 -4.41
CA ARG A 259 10.90 9.73 -5.30
C ARG A 259 10.57 9.97 -6.78
N LEU A 260 9.33 9.72 -7.19
CA LEU A 260 8.89 9.91 -8.58
C LEU A 260 8.95 11.40 -9.00
N LYS A 261 8.56 12.32 -8.12
CA LYS A 261 8.63 13.77 -8.37
C LYS A 261 10.06 14.31 -8.41
N SER A 262 11.01 13.66 -7.75
CA SER A 262 12.44 14.04 -7.81
C SER A 262 13.05 13.90 -9.20
N GLY A 263 12.42 13.10 -10.08
CA GLY A 263 12.94 12.77 -11.41
C GLY A 263 13.92 11.59 -11.42
N ASP A 264 14.26 11.01 -10.27
CA ASP A 264 15.09 9.81 -10.19
C ASP A 264 14.40 8.60 -10.84
N LYS A 265 14.96 8.12 -11.95
CA LYS A 265 14.47 6.95 -12.70
C LYS A 265 15.13 5.64 -12.26
N SER A 266 16.04 5.66 -11.28
CA SER A 266 16.71 4.47 -10.77
C SER A 266 15.84 3.65 -9.82
N TYR A 267 14.81 4.28 -9.22
CA TYR A 267 13.86 3.61 -8.35
C TYR A 267 12.88 2.75 -9.16
N GLN A 268 13.26 1.50 -9.41
CA GLN A 268 12.49 0.53 -10.18
C GLN A 268 12.29 -0.78 -9.40
N PRO A 269 11.54 -0.76 -8.27
CA PRO A 269 11.35 -1.96 -7.45
C PRO A 269 10.63 -3.09 -8.20
N LEU A 270 9.79 -2.77 -9.18
CA LEU A 270 8.98 -3.73 -9.94
C LEU A 270 9.62 -4.10 -11.28
N LYS A 271 10.94 -3.88 -11.42
CA LYS A 271 11.65 -4.13 -12.68
C LYS A 271 11.50 -5.58 -13.12
N GLY A 272 10.92 -5.76 -14.31
CA GLY A 272 10.72 -7.07 -14.93
C GLY A 272 9.45 -7.80 -14.48
N MET A 273 8.66 -7.21 -13.58
CA MET A 273 7.36 -7.76 -13.17
C MET A 273 6.27 -7.37 -14.16
N SER A 274 5.21 -8.17 -14.21
CA SER A 274 4.06 -7.98 -15.09
C SER A 274 2.73 -7.96 -14.33
N MET A 275 1.81 -7.10 -14.78
CA MET A 275 0.47 -6.97 -14.21
C MET A 275 -0.61 -7.26 -15.26
N ALA A 276 -1.56 -8.14 -14.95
CA ALA A 276 -2.78 -8.28 -15.74
C ALA A 276 -3.85 -7.30 -15.22
N MET A 277 -4.36 -6.43 -16.08
CA MET A 277 -5.41 -5.48 -15.74
C MET A 277 -6.74 -5.87 -16.39
N ILE A 278 -7.66 -6.44 -15.61
CA ILE A 278 -8.97 -6.91 -16.05
C ILE A 278 -9.99 -5.77 -15.94
N PHE A 279 -10.66 -5.44 -17.04
CA PHE A 279 -11.76 -4.47 -17.04
C PHE A 279 -13.03 -5.06 -17.66
N THR A 280 -14.08 -5.22 -16.87
CA THR A 280 -15.44 -5.41 -17.41
C THR A 280 -16.21 -4.10 -17.53
N LYS A 281 -15.79 -3.06 -16.79
CA LYS A 281 -16.25 -1.66 -16.93
C LYS A 281 -15.12 -0.78 -17.48
N PRO A 282 -15.33 -0.02 -18.57
CA PRO A 282 -14.29 0.89 -19.08
C PRO A 282 -13.97 1.98 -18.05
N SER A 283 -12.71 2.40 -18.01
CA SER A 283 -12.26 3.48 -17.14
C SER A 283 -10.96 4.10 -17.59
N MET A 284 -10.96 5.41 -17.82
CA MET A 284 -9.74 6.16 -18.10
C MET A 284 -8.86 6.29 -16.85
N ARG A 285 -9.37 6.84 -15.74
CA ARG A 285 -8.56 7.15 -14.53
C ARG A 285 -7.88 5.92 -13.95
N THR A 286 -8.64 4.88 -13.58
CA THR A 286 -8.07 3.64 -13.02
C THR A 286 -7.07 2.99 -13.97
N ARG A 287 -7.34 2.94 -15.28
CA ARG A 287 -6.41 2.34 -16.24
C ARG A 287 -5.10 3.13 -16.29
N VAL A 288 -5.18 4.41 -16.58
CA VAL A 288 -3.99 5.25 -16.78
C VAL A 288 -3.16 5.32 -15.50
N SER A 289 -3.80 5.38 -14.32
CA SER A 289 -3.10 5.47 -13.04
C SER A 289 -2.35 4.18 -12.70
N PHE A 290 -2.97 3.00 -12.87
CA PHE A 290 -2.28 1.71 -12.66
C PHE A 290 -1.20 1.46 -13.71
N GLU A 291 -1.50 1.68 -14.99
CA GLU A 291 -0.58 1.43 -16.11
C GLU A 291 0.66 2.32 -16.03
N THR A 292 0.46 3.62 -15.81
CA THR A 292 1.56 4.59 -15.68
C THR A 292 2.33 4.36 -14.39
N GLY A 293 1.64 4.12 -13.27
CA GLY A 293 2.27 3.89 -11.97
C GLY A 293 3.16 2.66 -11.96
N PHE A 294 2.66 1.52 -12.46
CA PHE A 294 3.41 0.27 -12.56
C PHE A 294 4.61 0.41 -13.48
N TYR A 295 4.45 1.08 -14.62
CA TYR A 295 5.56 1.40 -15.54
C TYR A 295 6.64 2.26 -14.89
N GLN A 296 6.24 3.31 -14.15
CA GLN A 296 7.20 4.18 -13.45
C GLN A 296 8.01 3.44 -12.38
N LEU A 297 7.46 2.36 -11.81
CA LEU A 297 8.15 1.46 -10.87
C LEU A 297 8.94 0.34 -11.57
N GLY A 298 8.98 0.30 -12.91
CA GLY A 298 9.77 -0.64 -13.72
C GLY A 298 9.02 -1.87 -14.23
N GLY A 299 7.72 -2.00 -13.93
CA GLY A 299 6.90 -3.11 -14.37
C GLY A 299 6.23 -2.89 -15.74
N HIS A 300 5.58 -3.93 -16.26
CA HIS A 300 4.78 -3.86 -17.49
C HIS A 300 3.34 -4.33 -17.27
N ALA A 301 2.36 -3.50 -17.59
CA ALA A 301 0.94 -3.82 -17.39
C ALA A 301 0.25 -4.16 -18.72
N ILE A 302 -0.55 -5.23 -18.71
CA ILE A 302 -1.31 -5.73 -19.86
C ILE A 302 -2.78 -5.40 -19.64
N TYR A 303 -3.39 -4.67 -20.57
CA TYR A 303 -4.81 -4.32 -20.51
C TYR A 303 -5.68 -5.41 -21.15
N LEU A 304 -6.64 -5.94 -20.40
CA LEU A 304 -7.63 -6.91 -20.85
C LEU A 304 -9.02 -6.27 -20.73
N GLY A 305 -9.54 -5.81 -21.87
CA GLY A 305 -10.83 -5.13 -21.94
C GLY A 305 -12.03 -6.10 -21.92
N PRO A 306 -13.26 -5.57 -21.91
CA PRO A 306 -14.48 -6.38 -21.81
C PRO A 306 -14.61 -7.42 -22.94
N ASN A 307 -14.16 -7.06 -24.15
CA ASN A 307 -14.24 -7.92 -25.34
C ASN A 307 -13.13 -8.99 -25.37
N ASP A 308 -12.02 -8.74 -24.67
CA ASP A 308 -10.85 -9.64 -24.67
C ASP A 308 -11.08 -10.80 -23.71
N ILE A 309 -11.51 -10.50 -22.48
CA ILE A 309 -11.59 -11.49 -21.40
C ILE A 309 -12.96 -12.16 -21.29
N GLN A 310 -14.06 -11.42 -21.52
CA GLN A 310 -15.44 -11.91 -21.37
C GLN A 310 -15.64 -12.76 -20.09
N LEU A 311 -15.19 -12.23 -18.95
CA LEU A 311 -15.16 -12.88 -17.64
C LEU A 311 -16.52 -13.52 -17.31
N GLY A 312 -16.52 -14.81 -16.94
CA GLY A 312 -17.73 -15.55 -16.55
C GLY A 312 -18.69 -15.87 -17.69
N LYS A 313 -18.40 -15.46 -18.93
CA LYS A 313 -19.19 -15.78 -20.13
C LYS A 313 -18.47 -16.76 -21.04
N ARG A 314 -17.22 -16.42 -21.41
CA ARG A 314 -16.40 -17.27 -22.27
C ARG A 314 -15.65 -18.33 -21.47
N GLU A 315 -15.18 -17.97 -20.29
CA GLU A 315 -14.39 -18.81 -19.41
C GLU A 315 -14.74 -18.50 -17.95
N GLU A 316 -14.69 -19.53 -17.11
CA GLU A 316 -14.98 -19.44 -15.68
C GLU A 316 -13.94 -18.58 -14.96
N THR A 317 -14.39 -17.74 -14.02
CA THR A 317 -13.53 -16.82 -13.26
C THR A 317 -12.35 -17.54 -12.58
N ARG A 318 -12.58 -18.76 -12.06
CA ARG A 318 -11.55 -19.59 -11.42
C ARG A 318 -10.43 -20.03 -12.36
N ASP A 319 -10.74 -20.26 -13.63
CA ASP A 319 -9.76 -20.74 -14.61
C ASP A 319 -8.95 -19.56 -15.13
N ILE A 320 -9.61 -18.42 -15.38
CA ILE A 320 -8.96 -17.13 -15.66
C ILE A 320 -7.96 -16.76 -14.55
N ALA A 321 -8.36 -16.88 -13.28
CA ALA A 321 -7.48 -16.59 -12.15
C ALA A 321 -6.21 -17.45 -12.17
N ARG A 322 -6.34 -18.77 -12.42
CA ARG A 322 -5.21 -19.71 -12.46
C ARG A 322 -4.30 -19.46 -13.66
N VAL A 323 -4.87 -19.19 -14.84
CA VAL A 323 -4.13 -18.92 -16.07
C VAL A 323 -3.31 -17.63 -15.91
N LEU A 324 -3.94 -16.54 -15.47
CA LEU A 324 -3.25 -15.27 -15.26
C LEU A 324 -2.18 -15.36 -14.16
N SER A 325 -2.44 -16.16 -13.11
CA SER A 325 -1.44 -16.43 -12.07
C SER A 325 -0.18 -17.15 -12.59
N GLY A 326 -0.27 -17.85 -13.72
CA GLY A 326 0.88 -18.51 -14.35
C GLY A 326 1.73 -17.59 -15.23
N TYR A 327 1.21 -16.43 -15.61
CA TYR A 327 1.88 -15.49 -16.53
C TYR A 327 2.31 -14.19 -15.86
N ASN A 328 1.62 -13.78 -14.81
CA ASN A 328 1.75 -12.46 -14.22
C ASN A 328 2.18 -12.51 -12.76
N ASP A 329 2.63 -11.36 -12.25
CA ASP A 329 3.04 -11.20 -10.85
C ASP A 329 1.93 -10.58 -10.00
N VAL A 330 0.98 -9.87 -10.61
CA VAL A 330 -0.19 -9.28 -9.94
C VAL A 330 -1.37 -9.15 -10.90
N ILE A 331 -2.58 -9.25 -10.37
CA ILE A 331 -3.83 -8.98 -11.08
C ILE A 331 -4.46 -7.73 -10.47
N MET A 332 -4.83 -6.76 -11.31
CA MET A 332 -5.75 -5.70 -10.94
C MET A 332 -7.07 -5.92 -11.67
N ALA A 333 -8.18 -5.92 -10.94
CA ALA A 333 -9.49 -6.19 -11.51
C ALA A 333 -10.48 -5.06 -11.21
N ARG A 334 -11.13 -4.55 -12.26
CA ARG A 334 -12.26 -3.63 -12.19
C ARG A 334 -13.50 -4.30 -12.77
N LEU A 335 -14.39 -4.72 -11.88
CA LEU A 335 -15.50 -5.62 -12.20
C LEU A 335 -16.89 -5.00 -11.97
N PHE A 336 -17.93 -5.70 -12.43
CA PHE A 336 -19.29 -5.45 -11.97
C PHE A 336 -19.48 -6.08 -10.61
N GLY A 337 -19.69 -7.40 -10.55
CA GLY A 337 -20.01 -8.10 -9.32
C GLY A 337 -18.81 -8.23 -8.40
N HIS A 338 -19.02 -7.92 -7.12
CA HIS A 338 -18.02 -8.13 -6.10
C HIS A 338 -17.67 -9.62 -5.89
N LYS A 339 -18.62 -10.54 -6.12
CA LYS A 339 -18.36 -11.98 -6.06
C LYS A 339 -17.28 -12.43 -7.05
N ASP A 340 -17.29 -11.91 -8.28
CA ASP A 340 -16.28 -12.27 -9.29
C ASP A 340 -14.87 -11.88 -8.83
N LEU A 341 -14.74 -10.75 -8.11
CA LEU A 341 -13.47 -10.32 -7.53
C LEU A 341 -13.01 -11.28 -6.41
N LEU A 342 -13.94 -11.70 -5.53
CA LEU A 342 -13.64 -12.65 -4.46
C LEU A 342 -13.24 -14.01 -5.03
N ASP A 343 -13.94 -14.48 -6.06
CA ASP A 343 -13.60 -15.74 -6.76
C ASP A 343 -12.24 -15.60 -7.45
N LEU A 344 -11.93 -14.47 -8.10
CA LEU A 344 -10.58 -14.21 -8.65
C LEU A 344 -9.50 -14.33 -7.56
N ALA A 345 -9.72 -13.73 -6.40
CA ALA A 345 -8.77 -13.78 -5.28
C ALA A 345 -8.61 -15.20 -4.72
N GLU A 346 -9.72 -15.92 -4.51
CA GLU A 346 -9.73 -17.28 -3.98
C GLU A 346 -8.90 -18.26 -4.83
N TYR A 347 -8.99 -18.14 -6.16
CA TYR A 347 -8.31 -19.05 -7.09
C TYR A 347 -6.97 -18.54 -7.62
N SER A 348 -6.56 -17.31 -7.27
CA SER A 348 -5.29 -16.75 -7.70
C SER A 348 -4.14 -17.18 -6.77
N LYS A 349 -2.97 -17.42 -7.37
CA LYS A 349 -1.71 -17.65 -6.63
C LYS A 349 -0.87 -16.38 -6.46
N ILE A 350 -1.33 -15.27 -7.03
CA ILE A 350 -0.67 -13.96 -7.01
C ILE A 350 -1.63 -12.89 -6.45
N PRO A 351 -1.12 -11.71 -6.03
CA PRO A 351 -1.99 -10.66 -5.49
C PRO A 351 -3.09 -10.23 -6.45
N VAL A 352 -4.26 -9.97 -5.87
CA VAL A 352 -5.43 -9.42 -6.59
C VAL A 352 -5.78 -8.08 -5.96
N ILE A 353 -5.79 -7.03 -6.77
CA ILE A 353 -6.09 -5.67 -6.34
C ILE A 353 -7.45 -5.24 -6.89
N ASN A 354 -8.33 -4.81 -6.00
CA ASN A 354 -9.63 -4.28 -6.36
C ASN A 354 -9.53 -2.86 -6.93
N GLY A 355 -9.60 -2.77 -8.26
CA GLY A 355 -9.62 -1.52 -9.00
C GLY A 355 -10.98 -0.80 -8.95
N LEU A 356 -12.07 -1.53 -8.70
CA LEU A 356 -13.45 -1.09 -8.36
C LEU A 356 -14.41 -2.28 -8.58
N THR A 357 -15.41 -2.44 -7.71
CA THR A 357 -16.63 -3.24 -7.96
C THR A 357 -17.89 -2.40 -7.73
N ASP A 358 -19.06 -2.99 -7.95
CA ASP A 358 -20.35 -2.43 -7.52
C ASP A 358 -20.50 -2.27 -6.00
N TYR A 359 -19.74 -3.03 -5.22
CA TYR A 359 -19.76 -2.99 -3.76
C TYR A 359 -18.79 -1.97 -3.17
N ASN A 360 -17.53 -1.90 -3.60
CA ASN A 360 -16.52 -0.99 -3.04
C ASN A 360 -15.44 -0.57 -4.05
N HIS A 361 -14.67 0.47 -3.68
CA HIS A 361 -13.56 1.04 -4.42
C HIS A 361 -12.41 1.45 -3.47
N PRO A 362 -11.68 0.49 -2.89
CA PRO A 362 -10.73 0.76 -1.80
C PRO A 362 -9.53 1.61 -2.25
N CYS A 363 -9.07 1.43 -3.49
CA CYS A 363 -7.98 2.24 -4.06
C CYS A 363 -8.32 3.75 -4.13
N GLN A 364 -9.59 4.11 -4.32
CA GLN A 364 -9.99 5.52 -4.34
C GLN A 364 -9.86 6.12 -2.94
N ILE A 365 -10.36 5.43 -1.92
CA ILE A 365 -10.29 5.92 -0.53
C ILE A 365 -8.85 6.08 -0.06
N MET A 366 -7.92 5.18 -0.43
CA MET A 366 -6.50 5.38 -0.11
C MET A 366 -5.93 6.68 -0.73
N ALA A 367 -6.33 7.01 -1.95
CA ALA A 367 -5.97 8.29 -2.57
C ALA A 367 -6.64 9.47 -1.87
N ASP A 368 -7.87 9.29 -1.40
CA ASP A 368 -8.61 10.32 -0.69
C ASP A 368 -7.94 10.66 0.64
N VAL A 369 -7.59 9.64 1.43
CA VAL A 369 -6.86 9.81 2.70
C VAL A 369 -5.49 10.45 2.47
N LEU A 370 -4.75 10.01 1.45
CA LEU A 370 -3.47 10.64 1.08
C LEU A 370 -3.65 12.14 0.80
N THR A 371 -4.70 12.50 0.06
CA THR A 371 -5.00 13.90 -0.26
C THR A 371 -5.44 14.69 0.97
N ILE A 372 -6.27 14.11 1.83
CA ILE A 372 -6.68 14.74 3.10
C ILE A 372 -5.46 15.02 3.97
N ASN A 373 -4.54 14.07 4.07
CA ASN A 373 -3.32 14.26 4.86
C ASN A 373 -2.42 15.36 4.26
N GLU A 374 -2.34 15.47 2.93
CA GLU A 374 -1.57 16.55 2.29
C GLU A 374 -2.14 17.96 2.50
N PHE A 375 -3.47 18.10 2.55
CA PHE A 375 -4.13 19.41 2.65
C PHE A 375 -4.53 19.82 4.06
N ILE A 376 -4.85 18.85 4.92
CA ILE A 376 -5.37 19.06 6.28
C ILE A 376 -4.37 18.56 7.34
N GLY A 377 -3.52 17.59 7.00
CA GLY A 377 -2.49 17.04 7.88
C GLY A 377 -2.77 15.59 8.27
N ASN A 378 -3.90 15.34 8.94
CA ASN A 378 -4.31 14.00 9.36
C ASN A 378 -5.82 13.85 9.23
N ILE A 379 -6.28 12.69 8.75
CA ILE A 379 -7.70 12.34 8.70
C ILE A 379 -8.31 12.06 10.08
N GLU A 380 -7.52 11.63 11.06
CA GLU A 380 -8.08 11.24 12.36
C GLU A 380 -8.75 12.41 13.08
N GLY A 381 -9.95 12.14 13.61
CA GLY A 381 -10.78 13.15 14.27
C GLY A 381 -11.48 14.13 13.32
N LEU A 382 -11.25 14.06 12.01
CA LEU A 382 -11.93 14.93 11.05
C LEU A 382 -13.40 14.51 10.86
N LYS A 383 -14.23 15.49 10.49
CA LYS A 383 -15.60 15.28 10.02
C LYS A 383 -15.64 15.23 8.50
N ILE A 384 -15.93 14.04 7.96
CA ILE A 384 -16.07 13.78 6.54
C ILE A 384 -17.54 13.56 6.22
N VAL A 385 -18.10 14.37 5.32
CA VAL A 385 -19.52 14.32 4.94
C VAL A 385 -19.62 13.98 3.47
N TYR A 386 -20.13 12.79 3.17
CA TYR A 386 -20.50 12.38 1.83
C TYR A 386 -21.94 12.82 1.54
N VAL A 387 -22.18 13.47 0.41
CA VAL A 387 -23.50 13.95 -0.02
C VAL A 387 -23.87 13.29 -1.34
N GLY A 388 -24.95 12.51 -1.35
CA GLY A 388 -25.42 11.81 -2.55
C GLY A 388 -25.81 10.37 -2.26
N ASP A 389 -25.53 9.48 -3.20
CA ASP A 389 -26.02 8.10 -3.22
C ASP A 389 -25.22 7.19 -2.29
N GLY A 390 -25.89 6.31 -1.55
CA GLY A 390 -25.31 5.26 -0.70
C GLY A 390 -24.61 4.15 -1.48
N ASN A 391 -23.70 4.51 -2.38
CA ASN A 391 -23.10 3.62 -3.36
C ASN A 391 -21.79 2.97 -2.86
N ASN A 392 -21.02 2.39 -3.79
CA ASN A 392 -19.73 1.77 -3.51
C ASN A 392 -18.70 2.70 -2.85
N MET A 393 -18.74 4.01 -3.12
CA MET A 393 -17.87 4.97 -2.44
C MET A 393 -18.23 5.08 -0.97
N VAL A 394 -19.52 5.17 -0.64
CA VAL A 394 -19.99 5.19 0.76
C VAL A 394 -19.61 3.90 1.48
N HIS A 395 -19.80 2.74 0.85
CA HIS A 395 -19.35 1.46 1.43
C HIS A 395 -17.83 1.45 1.69
N SER A 396 -17.04 2.05 0.81
CA SER A 396 -15.58 2.12 0.99
C SER A 396 -15.20 3.04 2.15
N TRP A 397 -15.86 4.19 2.28
CA TRP A 397 -15.70 5.06 3.45
C TRP A 397 -16.10 4.37 4.75
N LEU A 398 -17.18 3.58 4.75
CA LEU A 398 -17.60 2.78 5.91
C LEU A 398 -16.57 1.70 6.26
N ARG A 399 -15.98 1.01 5.27
CA ARG A 399 -14.90 0.03 5.49
C ARG A 399 -13.66 0.73 6.08
N LEU A 400 -13.31 1.94 5.65
CA LEU A 400 -12.24 2.73 6.29
C LEU A 400 -12.59 3.15 7.73
N ALA A 401 -13.84 3.57 7.96
CA ALA A 401 -14.33 4.02 9.27
C ALA A 401 -14.30 2.91 10.33
N ALA A 402 -14.29 1.65 9.89
CA ALA A 402 -14.08 0.50 10.77
C ALA A 402 -12.64 0.38 11.30
N VAL A 403 -11.67 1.10 10.71
CA VAL A 403 -10.22 0.94 10.98
C VAL A 403 -9.56 2.23 11.46
N LEU A 404 -9.92 3.38 10.87
CA LEU A 404 -9.37 4.69 11.26
C LEU A 404 -10.43 5.53 11.99
N PRO A 405 -10.06 6.28 13.05
CA PRO A 405 -11.01 7.04 13.85
C PRO A 405 -11.31 8.41 13.23
N PHE A 406 -12.50 8.58 12.66
CA PHE A 406 -13.01 9.86 12.18
C PHE A 406 -14.52 9.93 12.37
N HIS A 407 -15.12 11.08 12.04
CA HIS A 407 -16.58 11.23 12.03
C HIS A 407 -17.06 11.19 10.58
N PHE A 408 -17.70 10.08 10.20
CA PHE A 408 -18.28 9.89 8.89
C PHE A 408 -19.79 10.15 8.88
N ILE A 409 -20.26 10.98 7.96
CA ILE A 409 -21.69 11.17 7.70
C ILE A 409 -21.99 10.89 6.23
N CYS A 410 -22.98 10.03 5.97
CA CYS A 410 -23.61 9.90 4.66
C CYS A 410 -24.93 10.68 4.66
N ALA A 411 -24.98 11.79 3.93
CA ALA A 411 -26.18 12.56 3.65
C ALA A 411 -26.79 12.09 2.32
N CYS A 412 -27.89 11.34 2.39
CA CYS A 412 -28.53 10.71 1.24
C CYS A 412 -30.05 10.87 1.28
N PRO A 413 -30.75 10.91 0.12
CA PRO A 413 -32.20 10.83 0.08
C PRO A 413 -32.72 9.54 0.74
N ARG A 414 -33.94 9.57 1.28
CA ARG A 414 -34.57 8.36 1.84
C ARG A 414 -34.77 7.31 0.74
N GLY A 415 -34.43 6.06 1.03
CA GLY A 415 -34.46 4.96 0.06
C GLY A 415 -33.18 4.80 -0.77
N TYR A 416 -32.18 5.66 -0.54
CA TYR A 416 -30.86 5.63 -1.19
C TYR A 416 -29.74 5.50 -0.15
N GLU A 417 -30.05 4.92 1.00
CA GLU A 417 -29.09 4.63 2.06
C GLU A 417 -28.10 3.54 1.62
N PRO A 418 -26.85 3.55 2.16
CA PRO A 418 -25.91 2.47 1.93
C PRO A 418 -26.40 1.14 2.51
N ASP A 419 -25.81 0.05 2.05
CA ASP A 419 -26.07 -1.29 2.55
C ASP A 419 -26.02 -1.35 4.08
N ALA A 420 -27.14 -1.76 4.67
CA ALA A 420 -27.31 -1.76 6.12
C ALA A 420 -26.30 -2.68 6.83
N ALA A 421 -25.93 -3.81 6.22
CA ALA A 421 -24.94 -4.72 6.80
C ALA A 421 -23.54 -4.07 6.87
N THR A 422 -23.18 -3.27 5.86
CA THR A 422 -21.93 -2.52 5.81
C THR A 422 -21.91 -1.37 6.84
N VAL A 423 -23.04 -0.67 7.02
CA VAL A 423 -23.18 0.35 8.08
C VAL A 423 -23.03 -0.27 9.46
N GLU A 424 -23.74 -1.37 9.74
CA GLU A 424 -23.69 -2.03 11.05
C GLU A 424 -22.33 -2.66 11.33
N ARG A 425 -21.64 -3.18 10.31
CA ARG A 425 -20.25 -3.63 10.43
C ARG A 425 -19.35 -2.49 10.92
N ALA A 426 -19.41 -1.34 10.27
CA ALA A 426 -18.56 -0.21 10.59
C ALA A 426 -18.89 0.37 11.98
N ARG A 427 -20.17 0.43 12.36
CA ARG A 427 -20.59 0.83 13.73
C ARG A 427 -20.10 -0.15 14.80
N ARG A 428 -20.19 -1.46 14.54
CA ARG A 428 -19.76 -2.51 15.47
C ARG A 428 -18.26 -2.48 15.76
N ALA A 429 -17.45 -2.02 14.80
CA ALA A 429 -16.02 -1.83 15.02
C ALA A 429 -15.71 -0.80 16.12
N GLY A 430 -16.61 0.18 16.35
CA GLY A 430 -16.48 1.15 17.44
C GLY A 430 -15.35 2.17 17.28
N VAL A 431 -14.71 2.22 16.10
CA VAL A 431 -13.55 3.09 15.84
C VAL A 431 -13.96 4.51 15.43
N SER A 432 -14.96 4.63 14.56
CA SER A 432 -15.47 5.90 14.05
C SER A 432 -16.89 6.21 14.51
N LYS A 433 -17.23 7.50 14.51
CA LYS A 433 -18.63 7.93 14.62
C LYS A 433 -19.28 7.91 13.24
N ILE A 434 -20.40 7.19 13.09
CA ILE A 434 -21.06 6.99 11.79
C ILE A 434 -22.52 7.41 11.85
N GLU A 435 -22.91 8.34 11.00
CA GLU A 435 -24.27 8.87 10.91
C GLU A 435 -24.82 8.76 9.49
N ILE A 436 -26.08 8.34 9.36
CA ILE A 436 -26.84 8.44 8.10
C ILE A 436 -27.87 9.54 8.30
N ARG A 437 -27.86 10.54 7.43
CA ARG A 437 -28.71 11.73 7.51
C ARG A 437 -29.42 11.96 6.17
N HIS A 438 -30.55 12.64 6.21
CA HIS A 438 -31.35 12.95 5.02
C HIS A 438 -31.50 14.45 4.76
N ASP A 439 -30.84 15.27 5.57
CA ASP A 439 -30.73 16.72 5.37
C ASP A 439 -29.25 17.05 5.09
N PRO A 440 -28.90 17.39 3.85
CA PRO A 440 -27.52 17.67 3.50
C PRO A 440 -27.01 18.96 4.15
N VAL A 441 -27.87 19.97 4.36
CA VAL A 441 -27.47 21.26 4.94
C VAL A 441 -27.08 21.09 6.40
N GLU A 442 -27.87 20.34 7.18
CA GLU A 442 -27.51 20.02 8.57
C GLU A 442 -26.28 19.10 8.65
N ALA A 443 -26.17 18.13 7.74
CA ALA A 443 -25.06 17.18 7.74
C ALA A 443 -23.71 17.87 7.54
N VAL A 444 -23.61 18.82 6.60
CA VAL A 444 -22.32 19.44 6.24
C VAL A 444 -21.79 20.42 7.28
N LYS A 445 -22.61 20.94 8.20
CA LYS A 445 -22.18 21.94 9.20
C LYS A 445 -20.92 21.51 9.96
N GLY A 446 -19.85 22.29 9.85
CA GLY A 446 -18.58 21.99 10.52
C GLY A 446 -17.80 20.83 9.89
N ALA A 447 -18.10 20.42 8.65
CA ALA A 447 -17.32 19.42 7.93
C ALA A 447 -15.90 19.92 7.66
N ASN A 448 -14.93 19.02 7.71
CA ASN A 448 -13.58 19.25 7.18
C ASN A 448 -13.51 18.92 5.70
N VAL A 449 -14.28 17.92 5.26
CA VAL A 449 -14.40 17.53 3.85
C VAL A 449 -15.88 17.31 3.51
N VAL A 450 -16.32 17.93 2.43
CA VAL A 450 -17.57 17.59 1.75
C VAL A 450 -17.21 16.79 0.50
N TYR A 451 -17.77 15.60 0.39
CA TYR A 451 -17.49 14.64 -0.68
C TYR A 451 -18.76 14.39 -1.48
N ALA A 452 -18.66 14.29 -2.81
CA ALA A 452 -19.76 13.85 -3.67
C ALA A 452 -19.32 12.83 -4.73
N ASP A 453 -20.29 12.16 -5.31
CA ASP A 453 -20.16 11.31 -6.49
C ASP A 453 -21.41 11.50 -7.37
N VAL A 454 -21.34 11.03 -8.61
CA VAL A 454 -22.47 11.04 -9.55
C VAL A 454 -23.69 10.38 -8.93
N TRP A 455 -24.86 11.00 -9.11
CA TRP A 455 -26.09 10.45 -8.56
C TRP A 455 -26.48 9.13 -9.22
N ALA A 456 -26.28 8.98 -10.53
CA ALA A 456 -26.53 7.74 -11.24
C ALA A 456 -25.19 7.07 -11.60
N SER A 457 -24.88 5.95 -10.95
CA SER A 457 -23.61 5.26 -11.19
C SER A 457 -23.60 4.50 -12.52
N MET A 458 -22.45 3.93 -12.88
CA MET A 458 -22.29 3.16 -14.11
C MET A 458 -23.22 1.92 -14.10
N GLY A 459 -24.22 1.93 -14.97
CA GLY A 459 -25.23 0.87 -15.10
C GLY A 459 -26.66 1.31 -14.74
N GLN A 460 -26.84 2.52 -14.20
CA GLN A 460 -28.13 3.07 -13.76
C GLN A 460 -28.63 4.21 -14.66
N LYS A 461 -28.16 4.29 -15.91
CA LYS A 461 -28.46 5.43 -16.80
C LYS A 461 -29.93 5.55 -17.17
N GLU A 462 -30.67 4.44 -17.15
CA GLU A 462 -32.11 4.41 -17.45
C GLU A 462 -32.96 5.05 -16.34
N ASP A 463 -32.42 5.17 -15.12
CA ASP A 463 -33.07 5.78 -13.95
C ASP A 463 -32.58 7.23 -13.69
N ALA A 464 -31.78 7.80 -14.60
CA ALA A 464 -31.11 9.08 -14.36
C ALA A 464 -32.06 10.25 -14.11
N ASP A 465 -33.19 10.33 -14.82
CA ASP A 465 -34.13 11.44 -14.68
C ASP A 465 -34.94 11.38 -13.38
N ASN A 466 -35.32 10.17 -12.95
CA ASN A 466 -35.96 9.96 -11.66
C ASN A 466 -35.00 10.31 -10.51
N ARG A 467 -33.73 9.88 -10.61
CA ARG A 467 -32.70 10.22 -9.61
C ARG A 467 -32.45 11.72 -9.54
N LYS A 468 -32.41 12.45 -10.66
CA LYS A 468 -32.31 13.93 -10.63
C LYS A 468 -33.43 14.59 -9.83
N SER A 469 -34.65 14.06 -9.91
CA SER A 469 -35.78 14.54 -9.13
C SER A 469 -35.61 14.25 -7.63
N VAL A 470 -35.29 13.00 -7.28
CA VAL A 470 -35.16 12.59 -5.87
C VAL A 470 -33.96 13.23 -5.16
N PHE A 471 -32.87 13.43 -5.89
CA PHE A 471 -31.64 14.04 -5.36
C PHE A 471 -31.67 15.57 -5.41
N GLN A 472 -32.78 16.17 -5.84
CA GLN A 472 -32.97 17.60 -5.77
C GLN A 472 -32.79 18.08 -4.31
N GLY A 473 -31.87 19.03 -4.10
CA GLY A 473 -31.47 19.49 -2.77
C GLY A 473 -30.19 18.86 -2.22
N PHE A 474 -29.67 17.79 -2.84
CA PHE A 474 -28.39 17.16 -2.50
C PHE A 474 -27.23 17.60 -3.42
N GLN A 475 -27.47 18.56 -4.32
CA GLN A 475 -26.39 19.13 -5.14
C GLN A 475 -25.39 19.85 -4.24
N VAL A 476 -24.12 19.50 -4.36
CA VAL A 476 -23.06 20.27 -3.73
C VAL A 476 -22.87 21.56 -4.54
N ASN A 477 -23.26 22.67 -3.93
CA ASN A 477 -23.16 23.99 -4.50
C ASN A 477 -22.53 24.95 -3.48
N GLU A 478 -22.35 26.20 -3.89
CA GLU A 478 -21.70 27.24 -3.11
C GLU A 478 -22.43 27.51 -1.78
N ALA A 479 -23.76 27.39 -1.77
CA ALA A 479 -24.56 27.55 -0.56
C ALA A 479 -24.33 26.39 0.42
N LEU A 480 -24.27 25.15 -0.07
CA LEU A 480 -23.97 23.97 0.76
C LEU A 480 -22.53 24.03 1.31
N MET A 481 -21.55 24.39 0.48
CA MET A 481 -20.17 24.60 0.93
C MET A 481 -20.05 25.75 1.94
N LYS A 482 -20.83 26.82 1.78
CA LYS A 482 -20.91 27.90 2.77
C LYS A 482 -21.50 27.42 4.10
N ALA A 483 -22.50 26.54 4.08
CA ALA A 483 -23.05 25.93 5.28
C ALA A 483 -22.05 24.99 5.98
N ALA A 484 -21.16 24.34 5.22
CA ALA A 484 -20.09 23.51 5.77
C ALA A 484 -19.07 24.32 6.58
N GLY A 485 -18.76 25.52 6.11
CA GLY A 485 -17.86 26.46 6.77
C GLY A 485 -16.54 26.66 6.00
N PRO A 486 -15.78 27.72 6.34
CA PRO A 486 -14.60 28.13 5.58
C PRO A 486 -13.42 27.14 5.64
N GLN A 487 -13.43 26.19 6.58
CA GLN A 487 -12.44 25.13 6.72
C GLN A 487 -12.67 23.96 5.74
N ALA A 488 -13.88 23.81 5.20
CA ALA A 488 -14.23 22.65 4.41
C ALA A 488 -13.52 22.63 3.05
N TYR A 489 -12.90 21.50 2.72
CA TYR A 489 -12.46 21.17 1.36
C TYR A 489 -13.53 20.36 0.63
N PHE A 490 -13.55 20.44 -0.70
CA PHE A 490 -14.42 19.66 -1.57
C PHE A 490 -13.64 18.55 -2.29
N MET A 491 -14.19 17.34 -2.30
CA MET A 491 -13.64 16.15 -2.95
C MET A 491 -14.69 15.43 -3.80
N HIS A 492 -14.22 14.77 -4.87
CA HIS A 492 -15.07 14.03 -5.82
C HIS A 492 -14.23 12.98 -6.56
N CYS A 493 -14.65 11.71 -6.59
CA CYS A 493 -13.86 10.61 -7.19
C CYS A 493 -13.69 10.68 -8.71
N LEU A 494 -14.57 11.46 -9.36
CA LEU A 494 -14.68 11.64 -10.81
C LEU A 494 -15.17 10.37 -11.54
N PRO A 495 -15.89 10.50 -12.67
CA PRO A 495 -16.17 11.74 -13.40
C PRO A 495 -17.24 12.57 -12.69
N ALA A 496 -17.27 13.88 -12.91
CA ALA A 496 -18.32 14.74 -12.38
C ALA A 496 -19.25 15.18 -13.51
N GLU A 497 -20.56 15.19 -13.26
CA GLU A 497 -21.60 15.81 -14.07
C GLU A 497 -21.91 17.21 -13.52
N ARG A 498 -21.24 18.20 -14.09
CA ARG A 498 -21.43 19.61 -13.75
C ARG A 498 -22.88 20.04 -13.97
N GLY A 499 -23.43 20.74 -12.97
CA GLY A 499 -24.84 21.14 -12.93
C GLY A 499 -25.80 20.06 -12.43
N VAL A 500 -25.32 18.84 -12.13
CA VAL A 500 -26.12 17.74 -11.56
C VAL A 500 -25.77 17.58 -10.08
N GLU A 501 -24.80 16.74 -9.72
CA GLU A 501 -24.39 16.56 -8.32
C GLU A 501 -23.53 17.72 -7.79
N ILE A 502 -22.92 18.50 -8.69
CA ILE A 502 -21.92 19.51 -8.35
C ILE A 502 -22.01 20.73 -9.27
N THR A 503 -21.85 21.94 -8.73
CA THR A 503 -21.76 23.17 -9.54
C THR A 503 -20.33 23.46 -9.99
N ASP A 504 -20.20 24.18 -11.11
CA ASP A 504 -18.91 24.64 -11.62
C ASP A 504 -18.14 25.49 -10.60
N GLY A 505 -18.83 26.39 -9.90
CA GLY A 505 -18.20 27.28 -8.92
C GLY A 505 -17.62 26.55 -7.71
N VAL A 506 -18.11 25.35 -7.38
CA VAL A 506 -17.50 24.51 -6.34
C VAL A 506 -16.33 23.71 -6.89
N ILE A 507 -16.50 22.97 -7.99
CA ILE A 507 -15.44 22.07 -8.49
C ILE A 507 -14.23 22.83 -9.05
N GLU A 508 -14.42 24.03 -9.61
CA GLU A 508 -13.33 24.95 -9.99
C GLU A 508 -12.93 25.90 -8.86
N GLY A 509 -13.66 25.87 -7.74
CA GLY A 509 -13.47 26.78 -6.63
C GLY A 509 -12.17 26.51 -5.87
N PRO A 510 -11.68 27.50 -5.09
CA PRO A 510 -10.41 27.40 -4.37
C PRO A 510 -10.38 26.36 -3.25
N LYS A 511 -11.55 25.80 -2.89
CA LYS A 511 -11.69 24.71 -1.91
C LYS A 511 -11.77 23.33 -2.55
N SER A 512 -11.81 23.25 -3.87
CA SER A 512 -11.76 21.98 -4.60
C SER A 512 -10.35 21.42 -4.59
N ILE A 513 -10.22 20.16 -4.16
CA ILE A 513 -8.97 19.40 -4.22
C ILE A 513 -9.13 18.14 -5.09
N VAL A 514 -10.09 18.17 -6.02
CA VAL A 514 -10.45 17.05 -6.91
C VAL A 514 -9.31 16.62 -7.84
N PHE A 515 -8.51 17.55 -8.36
CA PHE A 515 -7.37 17.20 -9.23
C PHE A 515 -6.15 16.68 -8.46
N PRO A 516 -5.74 17.27 -7.33
CA PRO A 516 -4.79 16.63 -6.42
C PRO A 516 -5.22 15.22 -6.00
N GLN A 517 -6.51 15.04 -5.68
CA GLN A 517 -7.11 13.74 -5.40
C GLN A 517 -6.96 12.77 -6.57
N ALA A 518 -7.23 13.23 -7.80
CA ALA A 518 -7.08 12.43 -9.01
C ALA A 518 -5.62 12.04 -9.28
N GLU A 519 -4.64 12.93 -9.04
CA GLU A 519 -3.20 12.62 -9.11
C GLU A 519 -2.81 11.55 -8.09
N ASN A 520 -3.29 11.70 -6.85
CA ASN A 520 -2.99 10.79 -5.74
C ASN A 520 -3.51 9.37 -5.94
N ARG A 521 -4.41 9.13 -6.90
CA ARG A 521 -4.78 7.78 -7.35
C ARG A 521 -3.56 6.95 -7.72
N MET A 522 -2.69 7.49 -8.58
CA MET A 522 -1.50 6.76 -9.04
C MET A 522 -0.55 6.49 -7.87
N HIS A 523 -0.35 7.47 -6.99
CA HIS A 523 0.59 7.35 -5.88
C HIS A 523 0.12 6.38 -4.80
N ALA A 524 -1.16 6.42 -4.42
CA ALA A 524 -1.74 5.44 -3.51
C ALA A 524 -1.71 4.03 -4.10
N GLN A 525 -2.04 3.88 -5.39
CA GLN A 525 -1.98 2.58 -6.07
C GLN A 525 -0.55 2.03 -6.18
N ASN A 526 0.44 2.88 -6.40
CA ASN A 526 1.85 2.48 -6.36
C ASN A 526 2.22 1.85 -5.01
N ALA A 527 1.81 2.45 -3.91
CA ALA A 527 2.06 1.89 -2.58
C ALA A 527 1.29 0.60 -2.33
N ILE A 528 0.02 0.52 -2.76
CA ILE A 528 -0.79 -0.72 -2.69
C ILE A 528 -0.09 -1.85 -3.45
N MET A 529 0.38 -1.59 -4.68
CA MET A 529 1.09 -2.59 -5.48
C MET A 529 2.37 -3.06 -4.80
N LEU A 530 3.17 -2.15 -4.23
CA LEU A 530 4.39 -2.49 -3.49
C LEU A 530 4.07 -3.35 -2.27
N HIS A 531 3.07 -2.96 -1.48
CA HIS A 531 2.64 -3.71 -0.30
C HIS A 531 2.19 -5.14 -0.67
N CYS A 532 1.30 -5.27 -1.65
CA CYS A 532 0.80 -6.56 -2.14
C CYS A 532 1.92 -7.48 -2.63
N LEU A 533 2.98 -6.91 -3.21
CA LEU A 533 4.13 -7.62 -3.76
C LEU A 533 5.29 -7.80 -2.75
N GLY A 534 5.13 -7.32 -1.50
CA GLY A 534 6.10 -7.52 -0.42
C GLY A 534 7.30 -6.56 -0.40
N PHE A 535 7.15 -5.34 -0.92
CA PHE A 535 8.21 -4.30 -1.00
C PHE A 535 8.12 -3.21 0.06
#